data_AF-A0A662S509-F1
#
_entry.id   AF-A0A662S509-F1
#
_cell.length_a   1.000
_cell.length_b   1.000
_cell.length_c   1.000
_cell.angle_alpha   90.00
_cell.angle_beta   90.00
_cell.angle_gamma   90.00
#
_symmetry.space_group_name_H-M   'P 1'
#
loop_
_entity.id
_entity.type
_entity.pdbx_description
1 polymer ?
#
loop_
_entity_poly.entity_id
_entity_poly.type
_entity_poly.pdbx_seq_one_letter_code
_entity_poly.pdbx_strand_id
1 'polypeptide(L)' 'MKCAYCGKEIEGLPYKCRYCGEYFCVEHHLPENHNCPALSHPPRSMEPSMHMLNRKTFKEREGEVPVRVVRERDYYPSYK' A
#
# COMPACT_ATOMS: atom_id res chain seq x y z
N MET A 1 -22.37 11.33 8.30
CA MET A 1 -21.53 10.11 8.23
C MET A 1 -20.48 10.17 9.33
N LYS A 2 -20.12 9.06 10.00
CA LYS A 2 -19.32 9.08 11.24
C LYS A 2 -17.96 8.41 11.06
N CYS A 3 -16.96 8.89 11.81
CA CYS A 3 -15.65 8.28 11.88
C CYS A 3 -15.74 6.92 12.60
N ALA A 4 -15.25 5.85 11.97
CA ALA A 4 -15.26 4.51 12.55
C ALA A 4 -14.40 4.36 13.82
N TYR A 5 -13.44 5.26 14.02
CA TYR A 5 -12.54 5.24 15.18
C TYR A 5 -13.07 6.04 16.37
N CYS A 6 -13.38 7.33 16.17
CA CYS A 6 -13.78 8.23 17.27
C CYS A 6 -15.28 8.52 17.34
N GLY A 7 -16.08 8.03 16.39
CA GLY A 7 -17.53 8.24 16.35
C GLY A 7 -17.99 9.67 16.01
N LYS A 8 -17.07 10.63 15.89
CA LYS A 8 -17.39 12.02 15.49
C LYS A 8 -18.02 12.05 14.09
N GLU A 9 -18.94 12.99 13.89
CA GLU A 9 -19.46 13.28 12.54
C GLU A 9 -18.36 13.88 11.67
N ILE A 10 -18.27 13.40 10.43
CA ILE A 10 -17.32 13.89 9.45
C ILE A 10 -17.97 15.08 8.77
N GLU A 11 -17.57 16.29 9.15
CA GLU A 11 -18.11 17.57 8.64
C GLU A 11 -17.52 17.97 7.27
N GLY A 12 -16.88 17.03 6.55
CA GLY A 12 -16.19 17.29 5.29
C GLY A 12 -16.05 16.04 4.43
N LEU A 13 -14.98 15.98 3.63
CA LEU A 13 -14.75 14.84 2.74
C LEU A 13 -14.40 13.57 3.54
N PRO A 14 -15.10 12.44 3.34
CA PRO A 14 -14.68 11.15 3.85
C PRO A 14 -13.26 10.78 3.44
N TYR A 15 -12.46 10.32 4.40
CA TYR A 15 -11.24 9.59 4.08
C TYR A 15 -11.49 8.08 4.19
N LYS A 16 -11.40 7.38 3.05
CA LYS A 16 -11.46 5.92 3.01
C LYS A 16 -10.05 5.34 3.15
N CYS A 17 -9.81 4.59 4.22
CA CYS A 17 -8.53 3.91 4.41
C CYS A 17 -8.35 2.80 3.35
N ARG A 18 -7.17 2.76 2.71
CA ARG A 18 -6.86 1.75 1.67
C ARG A 18 -6.56 0.36 2.24
N TYR A 19 -6.28 0.27 3.54
CA TYR A 19 -5.92 -0.97 4.21
C TYR A 19 -7.13 -1.67 4.81
N CYS A 20 -7.92 -0.96 5.63
CA CYS A 20 -9.13 -1.53 6.27
C CYS A 20 -10.43 -1.23 5.52
N GLY A 21 -10.46 -0.25 4.60
CA GLY A 21 -11.66 0.09 3.82
C GLY A 21 -12.68 0.98 4.54
N GLU A 22 -12.46 1.30 5.82
CA GLU A 22 -13.35 2.11 6.65
C GLU A 22 -13.21 3.62 6.41
N TYR A 23 -14.19 4.40 6.88
CA TYR A 23 -14.23 5.86 6.75
C TYR A 23 -13.82 6.57 8.05
N PHE A 24 -12.96 7.58 7.90
CA PHE A 24 -12.40 8.34 9.01
C PHE A 24 -12.49 9.86 8.78
N CYS A 25 -12.43 10.62 9.87
CA CYS A 25 -12.32 12.09 9.83
C CYS A 25 -10.87 12.54 9.56
N VAL A 26 -10.66 13.84 9.33
CA VAL A 26 -9.34 14.43 9.05
C VAL A 26 -8.32 14.12 10.14
N GLU A 27 -8.74 14.01 11.40
CA GLU A 27 -7.84 13.65 12.50
C GLU A 27 -7.42 12.18 12.46
N HIS A 28 -8.23 11.29 11.89
CA HIS A 28 -8.01 9.83 11.95
C HIS A 28 -7.79 9.19 10.57
N HIS A 29 -7.48 9.99 9.55
CA HIS A 29 -7.28 9.49 8.18
C HIS A 29 -6.00 8.66 8.02
N LEU A 30 -4.98 8.90 8.85
CA LEU A 30 -3.74 8.13 8.83
C LEU A 30 -3.95 6.76 9.50
N PRO A 31 -3.34 5.70 8.96
CA PRO A 31 -3.39 4.35 9.54
C PRO A 31 -2.96 4.28 11.02
N GLU A 32 -2.00 5.11 11.40
CA GLU A 32 -1.48 5.18 12.78
C GLU A 32 -2.49 5.79 13.74
N ASN A 33 -3.26 6.81 13.32
CA ASN A 33 -4.19 7.50 14.21
C ASN A 33 -5.45 6.70 14.51
N HIS A 34 -5.86 5.77 13.65
CA HIS A 34 -7.01 4.89 13.91
C HIS A 34 -6.62 3.45 14.27
N ASN A 35 -5.34 3.19 14.57
CA ASN A 35 -4.81 1.86 14.87
C ASN A 35 -5.28 0.82 13.84
N CYS A 36 -4.91 1.04 12.58
CA CYS A 36 -5.46 0.27 11.46
C CYS A 36 -5.32 -1.25 11.68
N PRO A 37 -6.44 -2.02 11.72
CA PRO A 37 -6.38 -3.45 12.02
C PRO A 37 -5.62 -4.24 10.95
N ALA A 38 -5.65 -3.78 9.70
CA ALA A 38 -4.90 -4.37 8.60
C ALA A 38 -3.37 -4.27 8.75
N LEU A 39 -2.86 -3.41 9.64
CA LEU A 39 -1.43 -3.34 9.98
C LEU A 39 -1.06 -4.30 11.12
N SER A 40 -2.00 -4.57 12.02
CA SER A 40 -1.77 -5.45 13.18
C SER A 40 -1.86 -6.93 12.82
N HIS A 41 -2.63 -7.26 11.79
CA HIS A 41 -2.83 -8.65 11.39
C HIS A 41 -2.12 -8.88 10.05
N PRO A 42 -1.10 -9.76 9.98
CA PRO A 42 -0.81 -10.39 8.69
C PRO A 42 -2.11 -11.02 8.18
N PRO A 43 -2.35 -11.06 6.86
CA PRO A 43 -3.61 -11.51 6.31
C PRO A 43 -4.00 -12.85 6.95
N ARG A 44 -5.18 -12.90 7.57
CA ARG A 44 -5.74 -14.11 8.23
C ARG A 44 -5.96 -15.28 7.26
N SER A 45 -5.55 -15.16 6.01
CA SER A 45 -5.62 -16.17 4.95
C SER A 45 -4.28 -16.86 4.71
N MET A 46 -3.58 -17.22 5.79
CA MET A 46 -2.63 -18.32 5.76
C MET A 46 -3.28 -19.48 6.51
N GLU A 47 -4.43 -19.93 6.01
CA GLU A 47 -4.78 -21.34 6.12
C GLU A 47 -3.63 -22.10 5.43
N PRO A 48 -2.89 -22.97 6.14
CA PRO A 48 -1.87 -23.79 5.51
C PRO A 48 -2.57 -24.86 4.67
N SER A 49 -3.05 -24.49 3.48
CA SER A 49 -3.44 -25.44 2.44
C SER A 49 -2.17 -26.12 1.93
N MET A 50 -1.81 -27.17 2.65
CA MET A 50 -0.84 -28.19 2.28
C MET A 50 -1.34 -28.88 0.99
N HIS A 51 -1.04 -28.35 -0.19
CA HIS A 51 -1.04 -29.15 -1.41
C HIS A 51 0.08 -28.71 -2.35
N MET A 52 1.05 -29.62 -2.41
CA MET A 52 2.22 -29.61 -3.27
C MET A 52 1.82 -29.68 -4.74
N LEU A 53 2.35 -28.79 -5.59
CA LEU A 53 2.66 -29.14 -6.98
C LEU A 53 4.03 -28.59 -7.36
N ASN A 54 5.02 -29.47 -7.22
CA ASN A 54 6.30 -29.37 -7.89
C ASN A 54 6.10 -29.23 -9.40
N ARG A 55 6.49 -28.10 -9.98
CA ARG A 55 6.79 -28.02 -11.41
C ARG A 55 8.19 -27.48 -11.62
N LYS A 56 9.15 -28.40 -11.64
CA LYS A 56 10.49 -28.15 -12.17
C LYS A 56 10.37 -28.08 -13.70
N THR A 57 10.73 -26.96 -14.33
CA THR A 57 11.39 -26.93 -15.65
C THR A 57 12.06 -25.58 -15.87
N PHE A 58 13.39 -25.64 -15.93
CA PHE A 58 14.35 -24.67 -16.46
C PHE A 58 13.87 -23.91 -17.71
N LYS A 59 14.17 -22.61 -17.78
CA LYS A 59 14.81 -22.06 -18.99
C LYS A 59 15.58 -20.77 -18.66
N GLU A 60 16.90 -20.92 -18.66
CA GLU A 60 17.89 -19.87 -18.63
C GLU A 60 17.62 -18.91 -19.80
N ARG A 61 17.44 -17.62 -19.52
CA ARG A 61 17.65 -16.59 -20.54
C ARG A 61 18.49 -15.50 -19.93
N GLU A 62 19.68 -15.46 -20.49
CA GLU A 62 20.82 -14.63 -20.20
C GLU A 62 20.48 -13.19 -20.62
N GLY A 63 20.93 -12.22 -19.82
CA GLY A 63 21.27 -10.87 -20.24
C GLY A 63 20.20 -10.02 -20.92
N GLU A 64 19.74 -8.96 -20.24
CA GLU A 64 19.81 -7.58 -20.74
C GLU A 64 19.19 -6.66 -19.68
N VAL A 65 20.05 -5.91 -19.00
CA VAL A 65 19.64 -4.84 -18.09
C VAL A 65 19.38 -3.62 -18.98
N PRO A 66 18.15 -3.08 -19.10
CA PRO A 66 17.97 -1.83 -19.80
C PRO A 66 18.59 -0.71 -18.95
N VAL A 67 19.78 -0.26 -19.36
CA VAL A 67 20.40 0.96 -18.84
C VAL A 67 19.44 2.12 -19.10
N ARG A 68 19.02 2.79 -18.03
CA ARG A 68 18.21 4.01 -18.13
C ARG A 68 19.11 5.10 -18.73
N VAL A 69 18.87 5.47 -19.98
CA VAL A 69 19.51 6.65 -20.59
C VAL A 69 18.92 7.89 -19.92
N VAL A 70 19.64 8.45 -18.95
CA VAL A 70 19.31 9.76 -18.37
C VAL A 70 19.70 10.80 -19.42
N ARG A 71 18.72 11.50 -20.00
CA ARG A 71 18.98 12.65 -20.86
C ARG A 71 19.35 13.83 -19.96
N GLU A 72 20.38 14.59 -20.32
CA GLU A 72 20.96 15.75 -19.62
C GLU A 72 19.99 16.91 -19.25
N ARG A 73 18.68 16.75 -19.49
CA ARG A 73 17.65 17.78 -19.32
C ARG A 73 16.96 17.80 -17.95
N ASP A 74 17.40 16.96 -17.02
CA ASP A 74 16.93 16.97 -15.62
C ASP A 74 17.74 17.90 -14.70
N TYR A 75 18.55 18.81 -15.26
CA TYR A 75 19.09 19.95 -14.50
C TYR A 75 17.95 20.93 -14.19
N TYR A 76 17.29 20.74 -13.04
CA TYR A 76 16.34 21.69 -12.50
C TYR A 76 17.12 22.86 -11.87
N PRO A 77 17.05 24.09 -12.41
CA PRO A 77 17.72 25.23 -11.79
C PRO A 77 16.98 25.55 -10.48
N SER A 78 17.60 25.20 -9.36
CA SER A 78 17.16 25.64 -8.05
C SER A 78 17.38 27.14 -7.93
N TYR A 79 16.29 27.91 -7.94
CA TYR A 79 16.30 29.32 -7.57
C TYR A 79 16.72 29.47 -6.11
N LYS A 80 17.92 29.98 -5.88
CA LYS A 80 18.25 31.03 -4.90
C LYS A 80 19.69 31.49 -5.04
#